data_AF-A0A3M4LCQ5-F1
#
_entry.id   AF-A0A3M4LCQ5-F1
#
_cell.length_a   1.000
_cell.length_b   1.000
_cell.length_c   1.000
_cell.angle_alpha   90.00
_cell.angle_beta   90.00
_cell.angle_gamma   90.00
#
_symmetry.space_group_name_H-M   'P 1'
#
loop_
_entity.id
_entity.type
_entity.pdbx_description
1 polymer ?
#
loop_
_entity_poly.entity_id
_entity_poly.type
_entity_poly.pdbx_seq_one_letter_code
_entity_poly.pdbx_strand_id
1 'polypeptide(L)'
;MMFWRNRMNNEQLERLATEAGLSVHWVDANARPQVVSPDVLRKVLEALGYPAENGEAIDASLQKLQLARHGASAPPLLTVDQDSNLDLSEWFAAQTPFTLHLEDGSSIDATLTASGELPALAPVGYQQLEISGQHLTIAVAPKTCFSMAMAVDAPVPRGWGLTAQLYSLRREGDGGFGDTEALEMLVRSAGERGADALGISPIHAMFANDPHRYSPYSPSSRLFLNSLYAAPGAILGERAWRQAI
;
A
#
# COMPACT_ATOMS: atom_id res chain seq x y z
N MET A 1 -31.06 -36.59 1.59
CA MET A 1 -29.74 -36.55 2.26
C MET A 1 -28.71 -35.68 1.51
N MET A 2 -28.63 -35.75 0.17
CA MET A 2 -27.64 -35.00 -0.64
C MET A 2 -27.84 -33.46 -0.63
N PHE A 3 -29.09 -32.97 -0.72
CA PHE A 3 -29.40 -31.53 -0.67
C PHE A 3 -28.98 -30.84 0.63
N TRP A 4 -29.17 -31.50 1.77
CA TRP A 4 -28.78 -30.97 3.08
C TRP A 4 -27.26 -30.92 3.26
N ARG A 5 -26.56 -31.96 2.78
CA ARG A 5 -25.09 -32.03 2.82
C ARG A 5 -24.43 -30.97 1.95
N ASN A 6 -25.03 -30.64 0.81
CA ASN A 6 -24.54 -29.59 -0.08
C ASN A 6 -24.79 -28.17 0.50
N ARG A 7 -25.92 -27.98 1.20
CA ARG A 7 -26.24 -26.70 1.86
C ARG A 7 -25.30 -26.40 3.04
N MET A 8 -25.07 -27.38 3.92
CA MET A 8 -24.12 -27.25 5.03
C MET A 8 -22.68 -26.99 4.56
N ASN A 9 -22.26 -27.64 3.47
CA ASN A 9 -20.93 -27.43 2.91
C ASN A 9 -20.74 -26.01 2.32
N ASN A 10 -21.81 -25.39 1.80
CA ASN A 10 -21.75 -24.01 1.31
C ASN A 10 -21.75 -22.99 2.45
N GLU A 11 -22.52 -23.21 3.51
CA GLU A 11 -22.49 -22.34 4.70
C GLU A 11 -21.11 -22.39 5.39
N GLN A 12 -20.50 -23.58 5.49
CA GLN A 12 -19.13 -23.72 6.02
C GLN A 12 -18.09 -23.05 5.11
N LEU A 13 -18.26 -23.12 3.79
CA LEU A 13 -17.40 -22.44 2.83
C LEU A 13 -17.49 -20.92 2.94
N GLU A 14 -18.70 -20.36 3.05
CA GLU A 14 -18.91 -18.93 3.23
C GLU A 14 -18.36 -18.43 4.58
N ARG A 15 -18.47 -19.25 5.63
CA ARG A 15 -17.82 -18.98 6.91
C ARG A 15 -16.31 -18.91 6.75
N LEU A 16 -15.68 -19.91 6.13
CA LEU A 16 -14.24 -19.90 5.87
C LEU A 16 -13.83 -18.69 5.03
N ALA A 17 -14.58 -18.36 3.98
CA ALA A 17 -14.33 -17.19 3.15
C ALA A 17 -14.37 -15.88 3.96
N THR A 18 -15.39 -15.71 4.79
CA THR A 18 -15.55 -14.53 5.65
C THR A 18 -14.40 -14.44 6.66
N GLU A 19 -14.03 -15.55 7.29
CA GLU A 19 -12.92 -15.60 8.24
C GLU A 19 -11.54 -15.35 7.58
N ALA A 20 -11.41 -15.72 6.30
CA ALA A 20 -10.23 -15.39 5.50
C ALA A 20 -10.22 -13.92 5.00
N GLY A 21 -11.24 -13.13 5.32
CA GLY A 21 -11.35 -11.73 4.91
C GLY A 21 -11.93 -11.50 3.51
N LEU A 22 -12.61 -12.50 2.93
CA LEU A 22 -13.25 -12.37 1.62
C LEU A 22 -14.65 -11.75 1.73
N SER A 23 -14.94 -10.80 0.84
CA SER A 23 -16.30 -10.27 0.68
C SER A 23 -17.15 -11.23 -0.14
N VAL A 24 -17.90 -12.10 0.54
CA VAL A 24 -18.81 -13.07 -0.10
C VAL A 24 -19.99 -12.37 -0.78
N HIS A 25 -20.47 -11.29 -0.17
CA HIS A 25 -21.56 -10.47 -0.68
C HIS A 25 -21.03 -9.07 -0.97
N TRP A 26 -21.47 -8.47 -2.08
CA TRP A 26 -21.18 -7.08 -2.39
C TRP A 26 -22.32 -6.46 -3.20
N VAL A 27 -22.30 -5.14 -3.37
CA VAL A 27 -23.20 -4.42 -4.26
C VAL A 27 -22.38 -3.94 -5.46
N ASP A 28 -22.82 -4.28 -6.67
CA ASP A 28 -22.12 -3.86 -7.89
C ASP A 28 -22.34 -2.37 -8.22
N ALA A 29 -21.63 -1.87 -9.23
CA ALA A 29 -21.72 -0.47 -9.66
C ALA A 29 -23.11 -0.05 -10.17
N ASN A 30 -24.02 -1.00 -10.42
CA ASN A 30 -25.41 -0.76 -10.81
C ASN A 30 -26.36 -0.92 -9.61
N ALA A 31 -25.83 -0.87 -8.38
CA ALA A 31 -26.58 -1.04 -7.13
C ALA A 31 -27.27 -2.41 -6.99
N ARG A 32 -26.77 -3.45 -7.69
CA ARG A 32 -27.36 -4.80 -7.57
C ARG A 32 -26.58 -5.64 -6.55
N PRO A 33 -27.27 -6.33 -5.63
CA PRO A 33 -26.63 -7.31 -4.77
C PRO A 33 -26.01 -8.45 -5.59
N GLN A 34 -24.81 -8.84 -5.21
CA GLN A 34 -24.06 -9.94 -5.81
C GLN A 34 -23.57 -10.89 -4.73
N VAL A 35 -23.42 -12.16 -5.09
CA VAL A 35 -22.89 -13.21 -4.22
C VAL A 35 -21.84 -13.99 -5.00
N VAL A 36 -20.68 -14.23 -4.39
CA VAL A 36 -19.60 -14.99 -5.03
C VAL A 36 -20.06 -16.45 -5.16
N SER A 37 -19.83 -17.07 -6.32
CA SER A 37 -20.17 -18.48 -6.48
C SER A 37 -19.25 -19.38 -5.63
N PRO A 38 -19.73 -20.53 -5.12
CA PRO A 38 -18.91 -21.46 -4.35
C PRO A 38 -17.62 -21.89 -5.07
N ASP A 39 -17.66 -22.10 -6.38
CA ASP A 39 -16.48 -22.51 -7.16
C ASP A 39 -15.41 -21.42 -7.21
N VAL A 40 -15.80 -20.16 -7.25
CA VAL A 40 -14.86 -19.03 -7.18
C VAL A 40 -14.29 -18.91 -5.77
N LEU A 41 -15.12 -19.05 -4.74
CA LEU A 41 -14.64 -19.05 -3.34
C LEU A 41 -13.57 -20.12 -3.11
N ARG A 42 -13.80 -21.36 -3.57
CA ARG A 42 -12.81 -22.45 -3.42
C ARG A 42 -11.48 -22.10 -4.10
N LYS A 43 -11.51 -21.58 -5.32
CA LYS A 43 -10.29 -21.18 -6.06
C LYS A 43 -9.52 -20.03 -5.40
N VAL A 44 -10.24 -19.01 -4.92
CA VAL A 44 -9.61 -17.87 -4.24
C VAL A 44 -9.02 -18.31 -2.91
N LEU A 45 -9.76 -19.10 -2.13
CA LEU A 45 -9.29 -19.65 -0.86
C LEU A 45 -8.05 -20.53 -1.05
N GLU A 46 -8.04 -21.40 -2.07
CA GLU A 46 -6.89 -22.21 -2.42
C GLU A 46 -5.66 -21.34 -2.77
N ALA A 47 -5.85 -20.30 -3.59
CA ALA A 47 -4.78 -19.35 -3.94
C ALA A 47 -4.24 -18.57 -2.72
N LEU A 48 -5.08 -18.37 -1.70
CA LEU A 48 -4.69 -17.78 -0.42
C LEU A 48 -4.07 -18.80 0.56
N GLY A 49 -3.96 -20.08 0.16
CA GLY A 49 -3.39 -21.14 0.98
C GLY A 49 -4.34 -21.75 2.01
N TYR A 50 -5.65 -21.67 1.76
CA TYR A 50 -6.73 -22.25 2.57
C TYR A 50 -7.57 -23.21 1.71
N PRO A 51 -7.09 -24.44 1.44
CA PRO A 51 -7.84 -25.42 0.66
C PRO A 51 -9.24 -25.62 1.20
N ALA A 52 -10.22 -25.67 0.30
CA ALA A 52 -11.63 -25.75 0.65
C ALA A 52 -12.35 -26.71 -0.28
N GLU A 53 -11.74 -27.82 -0.67
CA GLU A 53 -12.29 -28.75 -1.67
C GLU A 53 -13.47 -29.58 -1.13
N ASN A 54 -13.43 -29.87 0.16
CA ASN A 54 -14.41 -30.67 0.89
C ASN A 54 -14.50 -30.18 2.36
N GLY A 55 -15.41 -30.76 3.14
CA GLY A 55 -15.63 -30.35 4.53
C GLY A 55 -14.41 -30.49 5.44
N GLU A 56 -13.62 -31.56 5.28
CA GLU A 56 -12.40 -31.78 6.07
C GLU A 56 -11.34 -30.71 5.77
N ALA A 57 -11.15 -30.37 4.48
CA ALA A 57 -10.26 -29.29 4.07
C ALA A 57 -10.73 -27.92 4.63
N ILE A 58 -12.04 -27.66 4.63
CA ILE A 58 -12.61 -26.44 5.19
C ILE A 58 -12.33 -26.35 6.70
N ASP A 59 -12.58 -27.44 7.44
CA ASP A 59 -12.36 -27.48 8.89
C ASP A 59 -10.87 -27.30 9.24
N ALA A 60 -9.97 -27.96 8.49
CA ALA A 60 -8.52 -27.77 8.65
C ALA A 60 -8.09 -26.33 8.35
N SER A 61 -8.63 -25.71 7.30
CA SER A 61 -8.36 -24.30 6.96
C SER A 61 -8.89 -23.32 8.01
N LEU A 62 -10.06 -23.59 8.59
CA LEU A 62 -10.60 -22.80 9.70
C LEU A 62 -9.71 -22.90 10.94
N GLN A 63 -9.24 -24.10 11.29
CA GLN A 63 -8.29 -24.28 12.40
C GLN A 63 -6.98 -23.52 12.16
N LYS A 64 -6.46 -23.58 10.93
CA LYS A 64 -5.27 -22.83 10.53
C LYS A 64 -5.45 -21.31 10.70
N LEU A 65 -6.58 -20.75 10.27
CA LEU A 65 -6.89 -19.33 10.48
C LEU A 65 -6.99 -18.96 11.97
N GLN A 66 -7.63 -19.80 12.77
CA GLN A 66 -7.76 -19.57 14.21
C GLN A 66 -6.40 -19.57 14.90
N LEU A 67 -5.52 -20.51 14.57
CA LEU A 67 -4.15 -20.57 15.09
C LEU A 67 -3.31 -19.37 14.65
N ALA A 68 -3.48 -18.90 13.41
CA ALA A 68 -2.77 -17.72 12.89
C ALA A 68 -3.23 -16.42 13.58
N ARG A 69 -4.52 -16.30 13.92
CA ARG A 69 -5.06 -15.13 14.64
C ARG A 69 -4.64 -15.10 16.09
N HIS A 70 -4.72 -16.23 16.79
CA HIS A 70 -4.32 -16.35 18.20
C HIS A 70 -2.84 -16.73 18.32
N GLY A 71 -2.00 -16.26 17.39
CA GLY A 71 -0.58 -16.56 17.41
C GLY A 71 0.02 -16.17 18.76
N ALA A 72 0.93 -17.01 19.28
CA ALA A 72 1.55 -16.81 20.59
C ALA A 72 2.42 -15.54 20.70
N SER A 73 2.63 -14.82 19.58
CA SER A 73 3.48 -13.64 19.49
C SER A 73 2.75 -12.52 18.76
N ALA A 74 3.07 -11.28 19.12
CA ALA A 74 2.58 -10.10 18.43
C ALA A 74 2.98 -10.10 16.94
N PRO A 75 2.18 -9.50 16.05
CA PRO A 75 2.56 -9.34 14.65
C PRO A 75 3.81 -8.46 14.53
N PRO A 76 4.68 -8.71 13.53
CA PRO A 76 5.97 -8.01 13.40
C PRO A 76 5.83 -6.51 13.08
N LEU A 77 4.64 -6.07 12.66
CA LEU A 77 4.30 -4.68 12.40
C LEU A 77 2.93 -4.38 12.99
N LEU A 78 2.87 -3.33 13.81
CA LEU A 78 1.65 -2.75 14.33
C LEU A 78 1.56 -1.28 13.92
N THR A 79 0.36 -0.80 13.70
CA THR A 79 0.09 0.60 13.31
C THR A 79 -0.70 1.29 14.39
N VAL A 80 -0.38 2.54 14.69
CA VAL A 80 -1.13 3.37 15.65
C VAL A 80 -1.21 4.80 15.14
N ASP A 81 -2.33 5.47 15.40
CA ASP A 81 -2.43 6.90 15.13
C ASP A 81 -1.58 7.69 16.12
N GLN A 82 -0.96 8.77 15.65
CA GLN A 82 -0.24 9.72 16.48
C GLN A 82 -1.10 10.18 17.67
N ASP A 83 -0.45 10.36 18.83
CA ASP A 83 -1.07 10.76 20.10
C ASP A 83 -2.10 9.74 20.65
N SER A 84 -2.08 8.50 20.16
CA SER A 84 -2.97 7.42 20.63
C SER A 84 -2.16 6.28 21.23
N ASN A 85 -2.69 5.67 22.27
CA ASN A 85 -2.09 4.48 22.86
C ASN A 85 -2.36 3.27 21.95
N LEU A 86 -1.39 2.35 21.88
CA LEU A 86 -1.54 1.09 21.15
C LEU A 86 -1.80 -0.05 22.14
N ASP A 87 -2.95 -0.70 22.03
CA ASP A 87 -3.29 -1.87 22.85
C ASP A 87 -2.41 -3.07 22.49
N LEU A 88 -1.64 -3.54 23.46
CA LEU A 88 -0.76 -4.70 23.35
C LEU A 88 -1.14 -5.81 24.34
N SER A 89 -2.30 -5.68 25.00
CA SER A 89 -2.73 -6.55 26.10
C SER A 89 -3.01 -7.99 25.68
N GLU A 90 -3.23 -8.23 24.38
CA GLU A 90 -3.36 -9.58 23.82
C GLU A 90 -2.05 -10.38 23.91
N TRP A 91 -0.89 -9.71 23.84
CA TRP A 91 0.42 -10.38 23.74
C TRP A 91 1.34 -10.15 24.94
N PHE A 92 1.15 -9.07 25.69
CA PHE A 92 2.03 -8.68 26.79
C PHE A 92 1.25 -8.28 28.04
N ALA A 93 1.79 -8.60 29.20
CA ALA A 93 1.18 -8.23 30.47
C ALA A 93 1.27 -6.71 30.70
N ALA A 94 0.31 -6.14 31.43
CA ALA A 94 0.39 -4.77 31.91
C ALA A 94 1.71 -4.51 32.66
N GLN A 95 2.23 -3.28 32.58
CA GLN A 95 3.50 -2.89 33.21
C GLN A 95 4.75 -3.67 32.74
N THR A 96 4.67 -4.41 31.63
CA THR A 96 5.86 -5.04 31.03
C THR A 96 6.85 -3.95 30.59
N PRO A 97 8.14 -4.03 30.98
CA PRO A 97 9.16 -3.09 30.53
C PRO A 97 9.49 -3.28 29.06
N PHE A 98 9.78 -2.19 28.38
CA PHE A 98 10.17 -2.17 26.98
C PHE A 98 11.22 -1.10 26.70
N THR A 99 11.93 -1.26 25.59
CA THR A 99 12.77 -0.23 24.98
C THR A 99 12.20 0.10 23.61
N LEU A 100 11.94 1.38 23.34
CA LEU A 100 11.47 1.86 22.05
C LEU A 100 12.59 2.64 21.37
N HIS A 101 13.14 2.10 20.30
CA HIS A 101 14.14 2.76 19.47
C HIS A 101 13.45 3.59 18.39
N LEU A 102 13.76 4.89 18.38
CA LEU A 102 13.19 5.84 17.44
C LEU A 102 14.01 5.94 16.15
N GLU A 103 13.39 6.40 15.07
CA GLU A 103 14.06 6.61 13.77
C GLU A 103 15.23 7.61 13.84
N ASP A 104 15.20 8.56 14.77
CA ASP A 104 16.28 9.52 14.97
C ASP A 104 17.50 8.92 15.71
N GLY A 105 17.42 7.65 16.09
CA GLY A 105 18.45 6.91 16.81
C GLY A 105 18.39 7.04 18.34
N SER A 106 17.45 7.84 18.87
CA SER A 106 17.20 7.88 20.31
C SER A 106 16.41 6.65 20.80
N SER A 107 16.42 6.41 22.11
CA SER A 107 15.69 5.30 22.72
C SER A 107 14.91 5.78 23.93
N ILE A 108 13.74 5.18 24.14
CA ILE A 108 12.88 5.42 25.31
C ILE A 108 12.70 4.11 26.06
N ASP A 109 13.18 4.06 27.30
CA ASP A 109 12.89 2.96 28.22
C ASP A 109 11.66 3.30 29.06
N ALA A 110 10.65 2.44 29.02
CA ALA A 110 9.39 2.64 29.73
C ALA A 110 8.68 1.31 30.02
N THR A 111 7.48 1.37 30.59
CA THR A 111 6.62 0.21 30.83
C THR A 111 5.28 0.40 30.14
N LEU A 112 4.64 -0.72 29.75
CA LEU A 112 3.25 -0.69 29.30
C LEU A 112 2.34 -0.09 30.40
N THR A 113 1.23 0.49 30.00
CA THR A 113 0.23 1.04 30.93
C THR A 113 -0.37 -0.06 31.81
N ALA A 114 -1.19 0.34 32.80
CA ALA A 114 -1.95 -0.60 33.62
C ALA A 114 -2.98 -1.42 32.83
N SER A 115 -3.37 -0.96 31.63
CA SER A 115 -4.22 -1.69 30.68
C SER A 115 -3.44 -2.52 29.67
N GLY A 116 -2.10 -2.51 29.70
CA GLY A 116 -1.28 -3.25 28.72
C GLY A 116 -1.08 -2.52 27.39
N GLU A 117 -1.20 -1.19 27.39
CA GLU A 117 -0.99 -0.39 26.19
C GLU A 117 0.44 0.16 26.12
N LEU A 118 0.97 0.30 24.90
CA LEU A 118 2.11 1.15 24.63
C LEU A 118 1.62 2.62 24.66
N PRO A 119 2.13 3.47 25.57
CA PRO A 119 1.70 4.87 25.63
C PRO A 119 2.12 5.63 24.38
N ALA A 120 1.39 6.71 24.06
CA ALA A 120 1.68 7.60 22.94
C ALA A 120 2.98 8.41 23.13
N LEU A 121 4.14 7.75 23.06
CA LEU A 121 5.46 8.32 23.31
C LEU A 121 6.24 8.63 22.03
N ALA A 122 5.88 7.98 20.92
CA ALA A 122 6.64 8.03 19.69
C ALA A 122 6.15 9.11 18.71
N PRO A 123 7.07 9.75 17.96
CA PRO A 123 6.72 10.59 16.83
C PRO A 123 6.20 9.75 15.64
N VAL A 124 5.60 10.43 14.66
CA VAL A 124 5.25 9.85 13.36
C VAL A 124 6.49 9.23 12.70
N GLY A 125 6.36 8.00 12.20
CA GLY A 125 7.47 7.23 11.61
C GLY A 125 7.41 5.76 11.98
N TYR A 126 8.47 5.01 11.66
CA TYR A 126 8.62 3.59 11.96
C TYR A 126 9.59 3.36 13.12
N GLN A 127 9.04 3.08 14.31
CA GLN A 127 9.83 2.83 15.51
C GLN A 127 10.07 1.33 15.71
N GLN A 128 11.12 0.96 16.43
CA GLN A 128 11.40 -0.44 16.79
C GLN A 128 11.16 -0.65 18.29
N LEU A 129 10.20 -1.52 18.63
CA LEU A 129 9.87 -1.89 19.99
C LEU A 129 10.57 -3.20 20.36
N GLU A 130 11.42 -3.15 21.39
CA GLU A 130 11.97 -4.32 22.08
C GLU A 130 11.16 -4.56 23.36
N ILE A 131 10.47 -5.71 23.44
CA ILE A 131 9.62 -6.05 24.59
C ILE A 131 9.62 -7.57 24.82
N SER A 132 9.93 -8.01 26.04
CA SER A 132 9.97 -9.44 26.40
C SER A 132 10.80 -10.30 25.43
N GLY A 133 11.91 -9.76 24.91
CA GLY A 133 12.79 -10.44 23.94
C GLY A 133 12.25 -10.48 22.49
N GLN A 134 11.10 -9.87 22.21
CA GLN A 134 10.56 -9.70 20.86
C GLN A 134 10.94 -8.34 20.28
N HIS A 135 11.10 -8.29 18.96
CA HIS A 135 11.37 -7.06 18.21
C HIS A 135 10.21 -6.83 17.23
N LEU A 136 9.52 -5.71 17.38
CA LEU A 136 8.33 -5.35 16.60
C LEU A 136 8.54 -3.96 15.98
N THR A 137 8.00 -3.73 14.78
CA THR A 137 7.91 -2.38 14.22
C THR A 137 6.59 -1.73 14.62
N ILE A 138 6.65 -0.49 15.11
CA ILE A 138 5.49 0.35 15.40
C ILE A 138 5.46 1.48 14.38
N ALA A 139 4.51 1.44 13.45
CA ALA A 139 4.28 2.53 12.50
C ALA A 139 3.29 3.53 13.08
N VAL A 140 3.80 4.68 13.51
CA VAL A 140 2.98 5.80 14.01
C VAL A 140 2.56 6.66 12.83
N ALA A 141 1.25 6.70 12.56
CA ALA A 141 0.68 7.41 11.43
C ALA A 141 0.11 8.78 11.83
N PRO A 142 0.27 9.83 11.00
CA PRO A 142 -0.42 11.09 11.24
C PRO A 142 -1.93 10.92 11.02
N LYS A 143 -2.75 11.69 11.74
CA LYS A 143 -4.23 11.63 11.65
C LYS A 143 -4.77 12.02 10.27
N THR A 144 -3.99 12.75 9.49
CA THR A 144 -4.37 13.23 8.16
C THR A 144 -3.20 13.16 7.21
N CYS A 145 -3.45 12.84 5.95
CA CYS A 145 -2.46 12.98 4.88
C CYS A 145 -2.07 14.46 4.69
N PHE A 146 -0.91 14.68 4.08
CA PHE A 146 -0.52 15.99 3.55
C PHE A 146 -1.59 16.48 2.56
N SER A 147 -2.03 17.72 2.72
CA SER A 147 -3.15 18.29 1.97
C SER A 147 -2.73 19.51 1.15
N MET A 148 -3.55 19.89 0.17
CA MET A 148 -3.32 21.13 -0.58
C MET A 148 -3.33 22.36 0.31
N ALA A 149 -4.14 22.37 1.38
CA ALA A 149 -4.16 23.49 2.33
C ALA A 149 -2.79 23.69 3.00
N MET A 150 -2.09 22.58 3.30
CA MET A 150 -0.72 22.60 3.82
C MET A 150 0.29 22.98 2.73
N ALA A 151 0.11 22.49 1.50
CA ALA A 151 1.02 22.74 0.39
C ALA A 151 1.09 24.22 -0.02
N VAL A 152 -0.05 24.92 -0.02
CA VAL A 152 -0.14 26.33 -0.44
C VAL A 152 -0.35 27.30 0.72
N ASP A 153 -0.19 26.84 1.97
CA ASP A 153 -0.38 27.62 3.20
C ASP A 153 -1.70 28.44 3.21
N ALA A 154 -2.81 27.77 2.86
CA ALA A 154 -4.13 28.40 2.76
C ALA A 154 -5.23 27.49 3.32
N PRO A 155 -6.06 27.95 4.28
CA PRO A 155 -7.11 27.12 4.90
C PRO A 155 -8.14 26.59 3.90
N VAL A 156 -8.43 27.35 2.84
CA VAL A 156 -9.30 26.94 1.73
C VAL A 156 -8.50 27.12 0.44
N PRO A 157 -7.73 26.10 0.02
CA PRO A 157 -6.90 26.21 -1.16
C PRO A 157 -7.80 26.36 -2.40
N ARG A 158 -7.57 27.43 -3.17
CA ARG A 158 -8.18 27.62 -4.51
C ARG A 158 -7.15 27.38 -5.61
N GLY A 159 -6.28 26.42 -5.38
CA GLY A 159 -5.23 26.08 -6.32
C GLY A 159 -5.77 25.39 -7.56
N TRP A 160 -5.03 25.50 -8.65
CA TRP A 160 -5.33 24.80 -9.89
C TRP A 160 -4.08 24.09 -10.40
N GLY A 161 -4.28 23.09 -11.25
CA GLY A 161 -3.20 22.33 -11.81
C GLY A 161 -3.54 21.79 -13.19
N LEU A 162 -2.52 21.23 -13.83
CA LEU A 162 -2.65 20.55 -15.11
C LEU A 162 -2.51 19.04 -14.90
N THR A 163 -3.02 18.28 -15.86
CA THR A 163 -2.71 16.86 -15.98
C THR A 163 -2.14 16.59 -17.36
N ALA A 164 -1.01 15.89 -17.43
CA ALA A 164 -0.37 15.53 -18.69
C ALA A 164 -0.04 14.04 -18.73
N GLN A 165 -0.20 13.43 -19.90
CA GLN A 165 0.41 12.13 -20.17
C GLN A 165 1.88 12.39 -20.53
N LEU A 166 2.83 11.94 -19.73
CA LEU A 166 4.24 12.30 -19.90
C LEU A 166 4.74 11.97 -21.31
N TYR A 167 4.43 10.76 -21.79
CA TYR A 167 4.78 10.29 -23.12
C TYR A 167 4.18 11.11 -24.27
N SER A 168 3.11 11.89 -24.03
CA SER A 168 2.52 12.75 -25.06
C SER A 168 3.17 14.13 -25.16
N LEU A 169 4.03 14.51 -24.19
CA LEU A 169 4.77 15.77 -24.29
C LEU A 169 5.74 15.72 -25.47
N ARG A 170 6.08 16.90 -25.97
CA ARG A 170 7.03 17.07 -27.07
C ARG A 170 7.94 18.25 -26.76
N ARG A 171 9.20 18.12 -27.16
CA ARG A 171 10.17 19.21 -27.19
C ARG A 171 11.05 19.07 -28.42
N GLU A 172 11.68 20.16 -28.82
CA GLU A 172 12.66 20.10 -29.90
C GLU A 172 13.83 19.18 -29.49
N GLY A 173 14.26 18.31 -30.40
CA GLY A 173 15.35 17.37 -30.17
C GLY A 173 14.99 16.17 -29.28
N ASP A 174 13.72 15.88 -29.04
CA ASP A 174 13.31 14.63 -28.37
C ASP A 174 13.38 13.40 -29.30
N GLY A 175 13.27 12.22 -28.69
CA GLY A 175 13.23 10.93 -29.39
C GLY A 175 11.83 10.54 -29.92
N GLY A 176 10.92 11.51 -30.10
CA GLY A 176 9.54 11.27 -30.55
C GLY A 176 8.52 11.03 -29.44
N PHE A 177 8.91 11.15 -28.18
CA PHE A 177 8.04 11.10 -27.00
C PHE A 177 8.60 11.94 -25.86
N GLY A 178 7.74 12.32 -24.91
CA GLY A 178 8.12 13.21 -23.82
C GLY A 178 9.02 12.52 -22.78
N ASP A 179 10.09 13.21 -22.38
CA ASP A 179 11.03 12.83 -21.33
C ASP A 179 10.95 13.79 -20.13
N THR A 180 11.83 13.61 -19.13
CA THR A 180 11.89 14.47 -17.95
C THR A 180 12.21 15.94 -18.25
N GLU A 181 12.88 16.22 -19.37
CA GLU A 181 13.17 17.60 -19.78
C GLU A 181 11.92 18.26 -20.39
N ALA A 182 11.15 17.54 -21.19
CA ALA A 182 9.84 18.02 -21.66
C ALA A 182 8.88 18.27 -20.48
N LEU A 183 8.94 17.43 -19.45
CA LEU A 183 8.19 17.63 -18.21
C LEU A 183 8.63 18.89 -17.47
N GLU A 184 9.95 19.10 -17.31
CA GLU A 184 10.49 20.31 -16.68
C GLU A 184 10.01 21.58 -17.40
N MET A 185 10.08 21.61 -18.74
CA MET A 185 9.59 22.74 -19.53
C MET A 185 8.11 23.04 -19.26
N LEU A 186 7.27 21.99 -19.19
CA LEU A 186 5.85 22.15 -18.88
C LEU A 186 5.64 22.66 -17.46
N VAL A 187 6.33 22.09 -16.46
CA VAL A 187 6.23 22.49 -15.05
C VAL A 187 6.60 23.96 -14.89
N ARG A 188 7.72 24.41 -15.48
CA ARG A 188 8.15 25.82 -15.43
C ARG A 188 7.10 26.75 -16.05
N SER A 189 6.65 26.42 -17.26
CA SER A 189 5.64 27.22 -17.97
C SER A 189 4.31 27.30 -17.20
N ALA A 190 3.86 26.19 -16.59
CA ALA A 190 2.65 26.15 -15.79
C ALA A 190 2.80 26.94 -14.48
N GLY A 191 3.94 26.80 -13.79
CA GLY A 191 4.24 27.52 -12.56
C GLY A 191 4.30 29.03 -12.76
N GLU A 192 4.89 29.51 -13.87
CA GLU A 192 4.87 30.94 -14.24
C GLU A 192 3.45 31.51 -14.43
N ARG A 193 2.47 30.64 -14.71
CA ARG A 193 1.05 30.99 -14.85
C ARG A 193 0.26 30.78 -13.56
N GLY A 194 0.94 30.37 -12.47
CA GLY A 194 0.36 30.17 -11.15
C GLY A 194 -0.29 28.81 -10.94
N ALA A 195 0.11 27.77 -11.68
CA ALA A 195 -0.33 26.40 -11.39
C ALA A 195 0.37 25.88 -10.12
N ASP A 196 -0.40 25.31 -9.20
CA ASP A 196 0.09 24.75 -7.93
C ASP A 196 0.45 23.26 -8.04
N ALA A 197 -0.07 22.58 -9.08
CA ALA A 197 0.11 21.15 -9.25
C ALA A 197 0.21 20.73 -10.73
N LEU A 198 0.97 19.66 -10.96
CA LEU A 198 0.98 18.94 -12.23
C LEU A 198 0.84 17.44 -11.95
N GLY A 199 -0.28 16.86 -12.37
CA GLY A 199 -0.47 15.41 -12.37
C GLY A 199 0.13 14.80 -13.64
N ILE A 200 0.87 13.71 -13.49
CA ILE A 200 1.44 12.97 -14.62
C ILE A 200 0.95 11.53 -14.66
N SER A 201 1.02 10.91 -15.84
CA SER A 201 0.92 9.46 -16.00
C SER A 201 1.98 8.72 -15.18
N PRO A 202 1.73 7.48 -14.71
CA PRO A 202 2.74 6.69 -14.02
C PRO A 202 4.04 6.53 -14.84
N ILE A 203 5.18 6.65 -14.16
CA ILE A 203 6.53 6.56 -14.75
C ILE A 203 7.29 5.32 -14.28
N HIS A 204 6.56 4.32 -13.82
CA HIS A 204 7.07 3.04 -13.33
C HIS A 204 7.89 2.29 -14.36
N ALA A 205 8.87 1.51 -13.90
CA ALA A 205 9.69 0.67 -14.75
C ALA A 205 8.84 -0.27 -15.61
N MET A 206 9.18 -0.33 -16.90
CA MET A 206 8.51 -1.12 -17.92
C MET A 206 9.34 -2.35 -18.30
N PHE A 207 9.09 -2.93 -19.47
CA PHE A 207 9.77 -4.12 -19.97
C PHE A 207 10.80 -3.72 -21.02
N ALA A 208 12.08 -3.64 -20.63
CA ALA A 208 13.16 -3.24 -21.53
C ALA A 208 13.31 -4.16 -22.76
N ASN A 209 12.92 -5.43 -22.64
CA ASN A 209 12.98 -6.42 -23.72
C ASN A 209 11.66 -6.57 -24.51
N ASP A 210 10.60 -5.84 -24.13
CA ASP A 210 9.29 -5.89 -24.79
C ASP A 210 8.63 -4.49 -24.79
N PRO A 211 9.11 -3.57 -25.66
CA PRO A 211 8.63 -2.19 -25.68
C PRO A 211 7.18 -2.06 -26.16
N HIS A 212 6.57 -3.11 -26.71
CA HIS A 212 5.15 -3.11 -27.08
C HIS A 212 4.22 -3.18 -25.87
N ARG A 213 4.73 -3.55 -24.69
CA ARG A 213 4.01 -3.44 -23.42
C ARG A 213 4.15 -2.04 -22.84
N TYR A 214 3.56 -1.06 -23.51
CA TYR A 214 3.72 0.37 -23.20
C TYR A 214 2.64 0.96 -22.27
N SER A 215 1.67 0.16 -21.78
CA SER A 215 0.63 0.67 -20.86
C SER A 215 1.25 1.04 -19.50
N PRO A 216 1.19 2.31 -19.05
CA PRO A 216 1.78 2.73 -17.78
C PRO A 216 1.07 2.12 -16.56
N TYR A 217 -0.10 1.51 -16.74
CA TYR A 217 -0.89 0.85 -15.71
C TYR A 217 -0.62 -0.66 -15.60
N SER A 218 0.34 -1.19 -16.38
CA SER A 218 0.79 -2.59 -16.27
C SER A 218 2.32 -2.67 -16.23
N PRO A 219 2.97 -1.98 -15.27
CA PRO A 219 4.42 -1.92 -15.19
C PRO A 219 5.04 -3.25 -14.74
N SER A 220 6.35 -3.40 -14.96
CA SER A 220 7.12 -4.51 -14.41
C SER A 220 7.38 -4.31 -12.91
N SER A 221 7.56 -3.07 -12.48
CA SER A 221 7.76 -2.71 -11.07
C SER A 221 7.21 -1.31 -10.76
N ARG A 222 6.50 -1.19 -9.64
CA ARG A 222 6.07 0.11 -9.09
C ARG A 222 7.15 0.80 -8.24
N LEU A 223 8.27 0.13 -7.96
CA LEU A 223 9.38 0.65 -7.14
C LEU A 223 10.44 1.39 -7.96
N PHE A 224 10.66 0.98 -9.21
CA PHE A 224 11.67 1.56 -10.09
C PHE A 224 11.03 2.44 -11.18
N LEU A 225 11.84 3.28 -11.81
CA LEU A 225 11.42 4.22 -12.87
C LEU A 225 11.71 3.68 -14.27
N ASN A 226 10.92 4.10 -15.26
CA ASN A 226 11.17 3.79 -16.67
C ASN A 226 12.32 4.65 -17.22
N SER A 227 13.42 4.00 -17.57
CA SER A 227 14.61 4.67 -18.12
C SER A 227 14.35 5.38 -19.45
N LEU A 228 13.28 5.02 -20.19
CA LEU A 228 12.91 5.71 -21.43
C LEU A 228 12.58 7.20 -21.21
N TYR A 229 12.12 7.57 -20.02
CA TYR A 229 11.80 8.97 -19.70
C TYR A 229 13.02 9.79 -19.29
N ALA A 230 14.22 9.21 -19.22
CA ALA A 230 15.42 9.98 -18.93
C ALA A 230 15.69 10.98 -20.07
N ALA A 231 16.16 12.18 -19.70
CA ALA A 231 16.67 13.17 -20.65
C ALA A 231 18.21 13.05 -20.75
N PRO A 232 18.76 12.24 -21.68
CA PRO A 232 20.19 12.00 -21.75
C PRO A 232 21.00 13.27 -22.06
N GLY A 233 20.45 14.24 -22.79
CA GLY A 233 21.09 15.53 -23.05
C GLY A 233 21.44 16.31 -21.78
N ALA A 234 20.61 16.22 -20.73
CA ALA A 234 20.86 16.87 -19.45
C ALA A 234 22.04 16.26 -18.67
N ILE A 235 22.43 15.01 -18.98
CA ILE A 235 23.52 14.29 -18.28
C ILE A 235 24.79 14.23 -19.14
N LEU A 236 24.64 13.88 -20.43
CA LEU A 236 25.74 13.63 -21.37
C LEU A 236 26.11 14.86 -22.20
N GLY A 237 25.27 15.89 -22.17
CA GLY A 237 25.41 17.11 -22.96
C GLY A 237 24.73 17.02 -24.34
N GLU A 238 24.22 18.15 -24.80
CA GLU A 238 23.52 18.33 -26.08
C GLU A 238 24.27 17.74 -27.28
N ARG A 239 25.59 17.92 -27.33
CA ARG A 239 26.40 17.44 -28.46
C ARG A 239 26.40 15.92 -28.57
N ALA A 240 26.56 15.22 -27.44
CA ALA A 240 26.58 13.77 -27.42
C ALA A 240 25.20 13.20 -27.78
N TRP A 241 24.14 13.83 -27.27
CA TRP A 241 22.77 13.45 -27.59
C TRP A 241 22.45 13.62 -29.09
N ARG A 242 22.73 14.78 -29.68
CA ARG A 242 22.50 15.05 -31.11
C ARG A 242 23.32 14.18 -32.05
N GLN A 243 24.42 13.57 -31.58
CA GLN A 243 25.18 12.61 -32.38
C GLN A 243 24.56 11.20 -32.35
N ALA A 244 23.70 10.91 -31.37
CA ALA A 244 23.11 9.59 -31.17
C ALA A 244 21.73 9.41 -31.85
N ILE A 245 21.05 10.52 -32.19
CA ILE A 245 19.75 10.57 -32.90
C ILE A 245 19.93 11.08 -34.33
#